data_AF-A0A5C4TKL8-F1
#
_entry.id   AF-A0A5C4TKL8-F1
#
_cell.length_a   1.000
_cell.length_b   1.000
_cell.length_c   1.000
_cell.angle_alpha   90.00
_cell.angle_beta   90.00
_cell.angle_gamma   90.00
#
_symmetry.space_group_name_H-M   'P 1'
#
loop_
_entity.id
_entity.type
_entity.pdbx_description
1 polymer ?
#
loop_
_entity_poly.entity_id
_entity_poly.type
_entity_poly.pdbx_seq_one_letter_code
_entity_poly.pdbx_strand_id
1 'polypeptide(L)'
;MAKVSGIGGFFSIILPIAFVAVSVVVLIVNHGHLARPITGINSFIKSPNIQFTNPIALMSFIVYAIFAYGGMETTGRIVNQVNNPKKNYPRGIIIAAIIMTLTYSFSIFFVGVTTNWNKVLGNEKVNLGNITYVLVNNLGFVTAKTFGLSNGIAILFGDWFARFAGLSMFISYIGAFFVLIYSPLESFLEGTDKRIWPKKWSH
;
A
#
# COMPACT_ATOMS: atom_id res chain seq x y z
N MET A 1 15.26 -16.29 5.30
CA MET A 1 13.97 -15.81 4.73
C MET A 1 13.25 -14.86 5.66
N ALA A 2 12.99 -15.21 6.92
CA ALA A 2 12.31 -14.32 7.88
C ALA A 2 12.91 -12.91 7.98
N LYS A 3 14.25 -12.77 7.93
CA LYS A 3 14.91 -11.45 7.92
C LYS A 3 14.61 -10.63 6.65
N VAL A 4 14.66 -11.24 5.47
CA VAL A 4 14.41 -10.55 4.17
C VAL A 4 12.92 -10.20 4.03
N SER A 5 12.04 -11.12 4.43
CA SER A 5 10.60 -10.89 4.50
C SER A 5 10.23 -9.80 5.51
N GLY A 6 10.87 -9.79 6.69
CA GLY A 6 10.64 -8.76 7.71
C GLY A 6 11.05 -7.36 7.25
N ILE A 7 12.18 -7.24 6.54
CA ILE A 7 12.60 -5.97 5.93
C ILE A 7 11.60 -5.54 4.86
N GLY A 8 11.21 -6.45 3.95
CA GLY A 8 10.21 -6.14 2.92
C GLY A 8 8.86 -5.71 3.49
N GLY A 9 8.38 -6.39 4.54
CA GLY A 9 7.15 -6.04 5.24
C GLY A 9 7.22 -4.71 5.99
N PHE A 10 8.40 -4.33 6.51
CA PHE A 10 8.59 -3.01 7.11
C PHE A 10 8.47 -1.90 6.05
N PHE A 11 9.13 -2.07 4.90
CA PHE A 11 9.06 -1.10 3.80
C PHE A 11 7.69 -1.02 3.13
N SER A 12 6.88 -2.09 3.17
CA SER A 12 5.52 -2.05 2.63
C SER A 12 4.56 -1.23 3.49
N ILE A 13 4.82 -1.16 4.80
CA ILE A 13 4.00 -0.41 5.77
C ILE A 13 4.49 1.03 5.93
N ILE A 14 5.81 1.27 5.87
CA ILE A 14 6.35 2.61 6.14
C ILE A 14 5.92 3.64 5.08
N LEU A 15 5.84 3.24 3.81
CA LEU A 15 5.48 4.15 2.72
C LEU A 15 4.06 4.73 2.90
N PRO A 16 2.99 3.93 3.09
CA PRO A 16 1.66 4.49 3.29
C PRO A 16 1.53 5.26 4.63
N ILE A 17 2.20 4.82 5.70
CA ILE A 17 2.21 5.59 6.96
C ILE A 17 2.87 6.96 6.76
N ALA A 18 4.04 7.01 6.11
CA ALA A 18 4.73 8.26 5.82
C ALA A 18 3.89 9.16 4.89
N PHE A 19 3.22 8.57 3.90
CA PHE A 19 2.32 9.30 3.01
C PHE A 19 1.20 9.99 3.80
N VAL A 20 0.52 9.26 4.69
CA VAL A 20 -0.54 9.79 5.55
C VAL A 20 0.01 10.88 6.48
N ALA A 21 1.14 10.63 7.14
CA ALA A 21 1.75 11.59 8.07
C ALA A 21 2.11 12.92 7.38
N VAL A 22 2.79 12.87 6.22
CA VAL A 22 3.13 14.07 5.46
C VAL A 22 1.88 14.77 4.94
N SER A 23 0.87 14.03 4.49
CA SER A 23 -0.40 14.60 4.03
C SER A 23 -1.16 15.33 5.15
N VAL A 24 -1.10 14.82 6.38
CA VAL A 24 -1.65 15.50 7.57
C VAL A 24 -0.92 16.83 7.82
N VAL A 25 0.42 16.83 7.76
CA VAL A 25 1.21 18.06 7.91
C VAL A 25 0.82 19.08 6.85
N VAL A 26 0.72 18.66 5.58
CA VAL A 26 0.28 19.52 4.47
C VAL A 26 -1.12 20.09 4.72
N LEU A 27 -2.06 19.29 5.23
CA LEU A 27 -3.41 19.74 5.54
C LEU A 27 -3.41 20.82 6.64
N ILE A 28 -2.64 20.62 7.71
CA ILE A 28 -2.54 21.55 8.83
C ILE A 28 -1.94 22.88 8.37
N VAL A 29 -0.84 22.84 7.61
CA VAL A 29 -0.15 24.05 7.13
C VAL A 29 -0.98 24.79 6.08
N ASN A 30 -1.75 24.08 5.25
CA ASN A 30 -2.71 24.70 4.32
C ASN A 30 -4.02 25.17 4.97
N HIS A 31 -4.10 25.20 6.31
CA HIS A 31 -5.28 25.62 7.06
C HIS A 31 -6.55 24.82 6.73
N GLY A 32 -6.40 23.55 6.37
CA GLY A 32 -7.52 22.67 6.02
C GLY A 32 -8.00 22.77 4.56
N HIS A 33 -7.35 23.56 3.71
CA HIS A 33 -7.71 23.63 2.29
C HIS A 33 -7.29 22.36 1.55
N LEU A 34 -8.27 21.73 0.90
CA LEU A 34 -8.08 20.51 0.11
C LEU A 34 -7.68 20.88 -1.32
N ALA A 35 -6.69 20.17 -1.89
CA ALA A 35 -6.31 20.32 -3.31
C ALA A 35 -7.46 19.97 -4.26
N ARG A 36 -8.38 19.10 -3.82
CA ARG A 36 -9.68 18.89 -4.45
C ARG A 36 -10.81 19.45 -3.57
N PRO A 37 -11.53 20.49 -4.03
CA PRO A 37 -12.64 21.04 -3.27
C PRO A 37 -13.78 20.02 -3.14
N ILE A 38 -14.33 19.89 -1.93
CA ILE A 38 -15.55 19.11 -1.67
C ILE A 38 -16.74 20.01 -2.01
N THR A 39 -17.42 19.72 -3.11
CA THR A 39 -18.55 20.52 -3.62
C THR A 39 -19.91 19.90 -3.26
N GLY A 40 -19.94 18.93 -2.33
CA GLY A 40 -21.16 18.28 -1.80
C GLY A 40 -21.07 16.75 -1.76
N ILE A 41 -22.19 16.07 -1.47
CA ILE A 41 -22.30 14.59 -1.43
C ILE A 41 -21.82 13.93 -2.73
N ASN A 42 -22.02 14.58 -3.87
CA ASN A 42 -21.55 14.09 -5.17
C ASN A 42 -20.03 13.88 -5.23
N SER A 43 -19.24 14.61 -4.43
CA SER A 43 -17.79 14.43 -4.34
C SER A 43 -17.38 13.10 -3.70
N PHE A 44 -18.30 12.44 -2.98
CA PHE A 44 -18.07 11.15 -2.32
C PHE A 44 -18.70 9.97 -3.08
N ILE A 45 -19.74 10.22 -3.89
CA ILE A 45 -20.48 9.17 -4.60
C ILE A 45 -20.05 9.04 -6.06
N LYS A 46 -19.67 10.14 -6.72
CA LYS A 46 -19.22 10.08 -8.12
C LYS A 46 -17.71 10.01 -8.20
N SER A 47 -17.21 8.88 -8.70
CA SER A 47 -15.80 8.74 -9.01
C SER A 47 -15.38 9.80 -10.04
N PRO A 48 -14.27 10.51 -9.81
CA PRO A 48 -13.72 11.43 -10.79
C PRO A 48 -13.01 10.72 -11.94
N ASN A 49 -12.69 9.44 -11.78
CA ASN A 49 -12.18 8.63 -12.85
C ASN A 49 -13.36 8.02 -13.62
N ILE A 50 -13.52 8.44 -14.87
CA ILE A 50 -14.60 8.01 -15.78
C ILE A 50 -14.65 6.48 -15.90
N GLN A 51 -13.50 5.80 -15.81
CA GLN A 51 -13.42 4.34 -15.87
C GLN A 51 -14.14 3.63 -14.72
N PHE A 52 -14.36 4.30 -13.58
CA PHE A 52 -15.02 3.74 -12.40
C PHE A 52 -16.45 4.28 -12.19
N THR A 53 -17.08 4.81 -13.24
CA THR A 53 -18.47 5.32 -13.17
C THR A 53 -19.53 4.25 -13.45
N ASN A 54 -19.15 3.14 -14.09
CA ASN A 54 -20.04 2.03 -14.39
C ASN A 54 -20.03 0.99 -13.24
N PRO A 55 -21.20 0.44 -12.82
CA PRO A 55 -21.29 -0.62 -11.81
C PRO A 55 -20.35 -1.81 -12.02
N ILE A 56 -20.09 -2.23 -13.26
CA ILE A 56 -19.17 -3.34 -13.57
C ILE A 56 -17.73 -2.98 -13.15
N ALA A 57 -17.29 -1.75 -13.41
CA ALA A 57 -15.96 -1.29 -13.02
C ALA A 57 -15.83 -1.14 -11.49
N LEU A 58 -16.91 -0.76 -10.81
CA LEU A 58 -16.95 -0.76 -9.35
C LEU A 58 -16.79 -2.18 -8.78
N MET A 59 -17.45 -3.17 -9.39
CA MET A 59 -17.27 -4.58 -9.01
C MET A 59 -15.83 -5.06 -9.23
N SER A 60 -15.21 -4.70 -10.36
CA SER A 60 -13.79 -5.00 -10.60
C SER A 60 -12.88 -4.38 -9.54
N PHE A 61 -13.15 -3.15 -9.11
CA PHE A 61 -12.40 -2.51 -8.03
C PHE A 61 -12.54 -3.27 -6.71
N ILE A 62 -13.74 -3.75 -6.36
CA ILE A 62 -13.96 -4.56 -5.15
C ILE A 62 -13.11 -5.85 -5.21
N VAL A 63 -13.03 -6.50 -6.37
CA VAL A 63 -12.18 -7.68 -6.57
C VAL A 63 -10.71 -7.34 -6.33
N TYR A 64 -10.20 -6.25 -6.91
CA TYR A 64 -8.84 -5.76 -6.64
C TYR A 64 -8.61 -5.48 -5.15
N ALA A 65 -9.58 -4.86 -4.48
CA ALA A 65 -9.49 -4.56 -3.05
C ALA A 65 -9.41 -5.84 -2.21
N ILE A 66 -10.18 -6.88 -2.54
CA ILE A 66 -10.11 -8.19 -1.87
C ILE A 66 -8.73 -8.84 -2.10
N PHE A 67 -8.22 -8.82 -3.34
CA PHE A 67 -6.90 -9.37 -3.65
C PHE A 67 -5.76 -8.67 -2.91
N ALA A 68 -5.91 -7.39 -2.55
CA ALA A 68 -4.93 -6.68 -1.74
C ALA A 68 -4.81 -7.23 -0.30
N TYR A 69 -5.82 -7.98 0.18
CA TYR A 69 -5.79 -8.71 1.45
C TYR A 69 -5.33 -10.18 1.27
N GLY A 70 -5.12 -10.62 0.03
CA GLY A 70 -4.57 -11.94 -0.28
C GLY A 70 -3.14 -12.10 0.23
N GLY A 71 -2.75 -13.33 0.54
CA GLY A 71 -1.45 -13.68 1.11
C GLY A 71 -1.42 -13.66 2.64
N MET A 72 -2.43 -13.14 3.34
CA MET A 72 -2.53 -13.26 4.80
C MET A 72 -2.63 -14.71 5.27
N GLU A 73 -3.14 -15.62 4.43
CA GLU A 73 -3.19 -17.06 4.67
C GLU A 73 -1.81 -17.69 4.87
N THR A 74 -0.76 -17.10 4.28
CA THR A 74 0.62 -17.58 4.45
C THR A 74 1.13 -17.40 5.88
N THR A 75 0.50 -16.53 6.67
CA THR A 75 0.82 -16.35 8.10
C THR A 75 0.37 -17.54 8.96
N GLY A 76 -0.48 -18.43 8.45
CA GLY A 76 -0.85 -19.68 9.12
C GLY A 76 0.34 -20.56 9.49
N ARG A 77 1.43 -20.46 8.72
CA ARG A 77 2.67 -21.19 8.98
C ARG A 77 3.34 -20.80 10.29
N ILE A 78 3.25 -19.53 10.70
CA ILE A 78 3.90 -19.07 11.92
C ILE A 78 3.05 -19.29 13.17
N VAL A 79 1.87 -19.93 13.06
CA VAL A 79 0.97 -20.18 14.21
C VAL A 79 1.68 -20.97 15.32
N ASN A 80 2.52 -21.93 14.93
CA ASN A 80 3.29 -22.77 15.87
C ASN A 80 4.45 -22.03 16.54
N GLN A 81 4.82 -20.84 16.04
CA GLN A 81 5.88 -19.99 16.58
C GLN A 81 5.32 -18.86 17.46
N VAL A 82 3.98 -18.72 17.54
CA VAL A 82 3.32 -17.68 18.33
C VAL A 82 3.14 -18.16 19.77
N ASN A 83 3.53 -17.35 20.75
CA ASN A 83 3.21 -17.60 22.15
C ASN A 83 1.68 -17.60 22.35
N ASN A 84 1.12 -18.65 22.94
CA ASN A 84 -0.33 -18.87 23.10
C ASN A 84 -1.13 -18.70 21.78
N PRO A 85 -0.94 -19.61 20.80
CA PRO A 85 -1.49 -19.47 19.45
C PRO A 85 -3.01 -19.30 19.42
N LYS A 86 -3.75 -20.05 20.25
CA LYS A 86 -5.22 -20.03 20.30
C LYS A 86 -5.80 -18.64 20.56
N LYS A 87 -5.06 -17.77 21.26
CA LYS A 87 -5.51 -16.42 21.63
C LYS A 87 -4.79 -15.34 20.84
N ASN A 88 -3.46 -15.44 20.72
CA ASN A 88 -2.63 -14.36 20.20
C ASN A 88 -2.63 -14.31 18.67
N TYR A 89 -2.74 -15.46 18.00
CA TYR A 89 -2.77 -15.49 16.54
C TYR A 89 -4.04 -14.85 15.96
N PRO A 90 -5.26 -15.24 16.38
CA PRO A 90 -6.48 -14.57 15.90
C PRO A 90 -6.51 -13.06 16.24
N ARG A 91 -6.04 -12.68 17.44
CA ARG A 91 -5.93 -11.26 17.84
C ARG A 91 -4.96 -10.49 16.94
N GLY A 92 -3.81 -11.08 16.62
CA GLY A 92 -2.82 -10.49 15.72
C GLY A 92 -3.39 -10.23 14.34
N ILE A 93 -4.12 -11.19 13.77
CA ILE A 93 -4.79 -11.02 12.47
C ILE A 93 -5.83 -9.91 12.51
N ILE A 94 -6.69 -9.86 13.54
CA ILE A 94 -7.71 -8.82 13.67
C ILE A 94 -7.07 -7.43 13.77
N ILE A 95 -6.04 -7.28 14.60
CA ILE A 95 -5.32 -6.01 14.75
C ILE A 95 -4.67 -5.60 13.42
N ALA A 96 -4.02 -6.53 12.73
CA ALA A 96 -3.42 -6.27 11.41
C ALA A 96 -4.47 -5.83 10.38
N ALA A 97 -5.61 -6.52 10.33
CA ALA A 97 -6.71 -6.18 9.43
C ALA A 97 -7.26 -4.76 9.70
N ILE A 98 -7.42 -4.38 10.98
CA ILE A 98 -7.86 -3.03 11.37
C ILE A 98 -6.84 -1.99 10.94
N ILE A 99 -5.55 -2.20 11.24
CA ILE A 99 -4.47 -1.27 10.88
C ILE A 99 -4.40 -1.09 9.36
N MET A 100 -4.46 -2.18 8.58
CA MET A 100 -4.44 -2.12 7.12
C MET A 100 -5.66 -1.37 6.57
N THR A 101 -6.86 -1.68 7.06
CA THR A 101 -8.10 -1.02 6.64
C THR A 101 -8.00 0.49 6.86
N LEU A 102 -7.63 0.91 8.08
CA LEU A 102 -7.47 2.33 8.41
C LEU A 102 -6.40 3.00 7.56
N THR A 103 -5.25 2.36 7.38
CA THR A 103 -4.13 2.90 6.60
C THR A 103 -4.52 3.11 5.15
N TYR A 104 -5.19 2.15 4.51
CA TYR A 104 -5.66 2.29 3.13
C TYR A 104 -6.77 3.33 3.00
N SER A 105 -7.75 3.33 3.91
CA SER A 105 -8.82 4.35 3.90
C SER A 105 -8.26 5.76 4.05
N PHE A 106 -7.35 5.98 5.00
CA PHE A 106 -6.70 7.28 5.16
C PHE A 106 -5.84 7.64 3.96
N SER A 107 -5.06 6.70 3.41
CA SER A 107 -4.24 6.97 2.23
C SER A 107 -5.11 7.44 1.04
N ILE A 108 -6.22 6.76 0.76
CA ILE A 108 -7.17 7.14 -0.30
C ILE A 108 -7.76 8.52 -0.04
N PHE A 109 -8.17 8.81 1.20
CA PHE A 109 -8.69 10.12 1.58
C PHE A 109 -7.65 11.24 1.38
N PHE A 110 -6.42 11.02 1.87
CA PHE A 110 -5.34 12.01 1.79
C PHE A 110 -4.80 12.23 0.37
N VAL A 111 -4.97 11.27 -0.54
CA VAL A 111 -4.78 11.54 -1.98
C VAL A 111 -5.69 12.69 -2.44
N GLY A 112 -6.95 12.75 -1.99
CA GLY A 112 -7.84 13.87 -2.29
C GLY A 112 -7.42 15.21 -1.67
N VAL A 113 -6.72 15.17 -0.54
CA VAL A 113 -6.18 16.35 0.14
C VAL A 113 -5.02 16.96 -0.64
N THR A 114 -4.10 16.13 -1.15
CA THR A 114 -2.85 16.60 -1.74
C THR A 114 -2.87 16.62 -3.26
N THR A 115 -3.83 15.95 -3.89
CA THR A 115 -3.84 15.72 -5.33
C THR A 115 -5.15 16.15 -5.98
N ASN A 116 -5.05 17.06 -6.94
CA ASN A 116 -6.17 17.35 -7.83
C ASN A 116 -6.17 16.34 -8.99
N TRP A 117 -7.18 15.47 -9.05
CA TRP A 117 -7.26 14.41 -10.05
C TRP A 117 -7.12 14.92 -11.49
N ASN A 118 -7.82 15.98 -11.87
CA ASN A 118 -7.81 16.43 -13.27
C ASN A 118 -6.42 16.95 -13.68
N LYS A 119 -5.69 17.57 -12.74
CA LYS A 119 -4.37 18.12 -13.01
C LYS A 119 -3.25 17.09 -12.94
N VAL A 120 -3.38 16.08 -12.09
CA VAL A 120 -2.28 15.15 -11.77
C VAL A 120 -2.54 13.74 -12.30
N LEU A 121 -3.74 13.21 -12.08
CA LEU A 121 -4.09 11.82 -12.42
C LEU A 121 -4.82 11.67 -13.76
N GLY A 122 -5.34 12.76 -14.33
CA GLY A 122 -6.00 12.79 -15.64
C GLY A 122 -5.05 12.78 -16.83
N ASN A 123 -3.73 12.73 -16.58
CA ASN A 123 -2.72 12.65 -17.64
C ASN A 123 -2.66 11.21 -18.18
N GLU A 124 -2.71 11.05 -19.50
CA GLU A 124 -2.69 9.74 -20.19
C GLU A 124 -1.47 8.88 -19.87
N LYS A 125 -0.39 9.48 -19.38
CA LYS A 125 0.81 8.76 -18.95
C LYS A 125 0.65 8.07 -17.59
N VAL A 126 -0.42 8.34 -16.84
CA VAL A 126 -0.68 7.76 -15.52
C VAL A 126 -1.46 6.45 -15.68
N ASN A 127 -0.95 5.38 -15.10
CA ASN A 127 -1.57 4.05 -15.11
C ASN A 127 -1.34 3.32 -13.77
N LEU A 128 -1.91 2.12 -13.62
CA LEU A 128 -1.80 1.34 -12.38
C LEU A 128 -0.36 1.01 -11.98
N GLY A 129 0.58 0.94 -12.93
CA GLY A 129 1.98 0.63 -12.66
C GLY A 129 2.78 1.81 -12.11
N ASN A 130 2.40 3.05 -12.45
CA ASN A 130 3.16 4.24 -12.05
C ASN A 130 2.41 5.21 -11.12
N ILE A 131 1.11 5.00 -10.87
CA ILE A 131 0.27 5.90 -10.08
C ILE A 131 0.85 6.21 -8.70
N THR A 132 1.44 5.22 -8.02
CA THR A 132 2.08 5.44 -6.70
C THR A 132 3.22 6.45 -6.78
N TYR A 133 4.07 6.36 -7.80
CA TYR A 133 5.18 7.30 -8.00
C TYR A 133 4.67 8.71 -8.29
N VAL A 134 3.63 8.83 -9.11
CA VAL A 134 3.02 10.11 -9.45
C VAL A 134 2.40 10.78 -8.21
N LEU A 135 1.68 10.00 -7.39
CA LEU A 135 1.07 10.49 -6.16
C LEU A 135 2.10 10.94 -5.12
N VAL A 136 3.15 10.14 -4.93
CA VAL A 136 4.20 10.46 -3.95
C VAL A 136 5.09 11.62 -4.45
N ASN A 137 5.33 11.73 -5.76
CA ASN A 137 5.99 12.90 -6.35
C ASN A 137 5.16 14.17 -6.10
N ASN A 138 3.87 14.13 -6.42
CA ASN A 138 2.97 15.26 -6.20
C ASN A 138 2.88 15.64 -4.72
N LEU A 139 2.85 14.65 -3.80
CA LEU A 139 2.91 14.91 -2.36
C LEU A 139 4.16 15.71 -1.99
N GLY A 140 5.34 15.32 -2.49
CA GLY A 140 6.58 16.03 -2.24
C GLY A 140 6.57 17.46 -2.79
N PHE A 141 6.09 17.62 -4.03
CA PHE A 141 5.95 18.93 -4.66
C PHE A 141 5.01 19.85 -3.87
N VAL A 142 3.81 19.37 -3.53
CA VAL A 142 2.82 20.13 -2.76
C VAL A 142 3.33 20.45 -1.37
N THR A 143 4.04 19.53 -0.72
CA THR A 143 4.68 19.76 0.59
C THR A 143 5.64 20.95 0.51
N ALA A 144 6.58 20.93 -0.44
CA ALA A 144 7.54 22.02 -0.62
C ALA A 144 6.86 23.36 -0.94
N LYS A 145 5.82 23.35 -1.80
CA LYS A 145 5.05 24.55 -2.11
C LYS A 145 4.28 25.09 -0.90
N THR A 146 3.75 24.20 -0.06
CA THR A 146 3.02 24.54 1.17
C THR A 146 3.94 25.24 2.18
N PHE A 147 5.22 24.86 2.23
CA PHE A 147 6.24 25.56 3.02
C PHE A 147 6.82 26.82 2.36
N GLY A 148 6.25 27.29 1.24
CA GLY A 148 6.70 28.52 0.57
C GLY A 148 8.01 28.37 -0.21
N LEU A 149 8.48 27.14 -0.47
CA LEU A 149 9.72 26.91 -1.21
C LEU A 149 9.56 27.27 -2.70
N SER A 150 10.70 27.54 -3.35
CA SER A 150 10.75 27.87 -4.78
C SER A 150 10.32 26.68 -5.65
N ASN A 151 9.90 26.96 -6.88
CA ASN A 151 9.42 25.92 -7.79
C ASN A 151 10.49 24.86 -8.11
N GLY A 152 11.75 25.28 -8.27
CA GLY A 152 12.86 24.35 -8.50
C GLY A 152 13.09 23.39 -7.32
N ILE A 153 13.00 23.90 -6.09
CA ILE A 153 13.11 23.07 -4.87
C ILE A 153 11.91 22.13 -4.76
N ALA A 154 10.71 22.59 -5.12
CA ALA A 154 9.52 21.74 -5.08
C ALA A 154 9.60 20.55 -6.04
N ILE A 155 10.13 20.74 -7.25
CA ILE A 155 10.38 19.65 -8.20
C ILE A 155 11.38 18.64 -7.61
N LEU A 156 12.49 19.13 -7.05
CA LEU A 156 13.49 18.27 -6.41
C LEU A 156 12.92 17.47 -5.24
N PHE A 157 12.05 18.09 -4.42
CA PHE A 157 11.35 17.38 -3.35
C PHE A 157 10.48 16.26 -3.91
N GLY A 158 9.65 16.54 -4.91
CA GLY A 158 8.83 15.52 -5.57
C GLY A 158 9.67 14.35 -6.09
N ASP A 159 10.80 14.63 -6.75
CA ASP A 159 11.68 13.59 -7.28
C ASP A 159 12.29 12.73 -6.18
N TRP A 160 12.74 13.34 -5.07
CA TRP A 160 13.27 12.60 -3.93
C TRP A 160 12.22 11.70 -3.26
N PHE A 161 11.00 12.22 -3.10
CA PHE A 161 9.88 11.43 -2.59
C PHE A 161 9.57 10.24 -3.50
N ALA A 162 9.52 10.45 -4.82
CA ALA A 162 9.28 9.38 -5.78
C ALA A 162 10.40 8.32 -5.79
N ARG A 163 11.67 8.73 -5.67
CA ARG A 163 12.82 7.82 -5.55
C ARG A 163 12.75 6.98 -4.28
N PHE A 164 12.38 7.59 -3.15
CA PHE A 164 12.17 6.87 -1.90
C PHE A 164 11.04 5.84 -2.03
N ALA A 165 9.90 6.22 -2.64
CA ALA A 165 8.81 5.29 -2.92
C ALA A 165 9.27 4.12 -3.79
N GLY A 166 10.05 4.38 -4.84
CA GLY A 166 10.61 3.35 -5.70
C GLY A 166 11.49 2.35 -4.98
N LEU A 167 12.40 2.86 -4.14
CA LEU A 167 13.27 2.00 -3.34
C LEU A 167 12.45 1.17 -2.32
N SER A 168 11.47 1.80 -1.66
CA SER A 168 10.58 1.14 -0.70
C SER A 168 9.79 0.02 -1.36
N MET A 169 9.20 0.29 -2.53
CA MET A 169 8.44 -0.70 -3.30
C MET A 169 9.34 -1.83 -3.78
N PHE A 170 10.53 -1.52 -4.30
CA PHE A 170 11.49 -2.53 -4.75
C PHE A 170 11.88 -3.51 -3.63
N ILE A 171 12.25 -2.99 -2.46
CA ILE A 171 12.62 -3.83 -1.29
C ILE A 171 11.40 -4.66 -0.82
N SER A 172 10.22 -4.04 -0.80
CA SER A 172 8.97 -4.72 -0.43
C SER A 172 8.66 -5.88 -1.38
N TYR A 173 8.79 -5.67 -2.69
CA TYR A 173 8.52 -6.68 -3.71
C TYR A 173 9.54 -7.82 -3.68
N ILE A 174 10.82 -7.54 -3.42
CA ILE A 174 11.81 -8.60 -3.19
C ILE A 174 11.39 -9.45 -1.97
N GLY A 175 11.01 -8.81 -0.86
CA GLY A 175 10.55 -9.51 0.33
C GLY A 175 9.34 -10.39 0.04
N ALA A 176 8.33 -9.85 -0.65
CA ALA A 176 7.12 -10.58 -1.05
C ALA A 176 7.44 -11.74 -2.01
N PHE A 177 8.31 -11.52 -3.00
CA PHE A 177 8.73 -12.54 -3.97
C PHE A 177 9.30 -13.78 -3.28
N PHE A 178 10.19 -13.60 -2.30
CA PHE A 178 10.73 -14.72 -1.53
C PHE A 178 9.66 -15.44 -0.71
N VAL A 179 8.72 -14.72 -0.10
CA VAL A 179 7.63 -15.36 0.67
C VAL A 179 6.73 -16.19 -0.26
N LEU A 180 6.35 -15.64 -1.41
CA LEU A 180 5.40 -16.26 -2.33
C LEU A 180 5.98 -17.48 -3.06
N ILE A 181 7.30 -17.57 -3.27
CA ILE A 181 7.92 -18.78 -3.84
C ILE A 181 8.06 -19.87 -2.79
N TYR A 182 8.50 -19.53 -1.58
CA TYR A 182 8.81 -20.55 -0.57
C TYR A 182 7.57 -21.07 0.14
N SER A 183 6.55 -20.24 0.37
CA SER A 183 5.36 -20.65 1.12
C SER A 183 4.63 -21.85 0.47
N PRO A 184 4.34 -21.88 -0.85
CA PRO A 184 3.67 -23.00 -1.48
C PRO A 184 4.51 -24.28 -1.48
N LEU A 185 5.82 -24.17 -1.72
CA LEU A 185 6.73 -25.32 -1.74
C LEU A 185 6.80 -25.99 -0.37
N GLU A 186 6.90 -25.20 0.69
CA GLU A 186 6.98 -25.74 2.04
C GLU A 186 5.65 -26.30 2.52
N SER A 187 4.52 -25.61 2.28
CA SER A 187 3.21 -26.16 2.58
C SER A 187 2.92 -27.45 1.83
N PHE A 188 3.44 -27.61 0.60
CA PHE A 188 3.32 -28.86 -0.15
C PHE A 188 4.15 -29.99 0.48
N LEU A 189 5.41 -29.71 0.84
CA LEU A 189 6.31 -30.67 1.48
C LEU A 189 5.81 -31.11 2.87
N GLU A 190 5.30 -30.17 3.68
CA GLU A 190 4.74 -30.46 5.00
C GLU A 190 3.39 -31.19 4.92
N GLY A 191 2.59 -30.90 3.89
CA GLY A 191 1.25 -31.47 3.71
C GLY A 191 1.21 -32.83 3.03
N THR A 192 2.32 -33.31 2.47
CA THR A 192 2.41 -34.61 1.78
C THR A 192 3.15 -35.64 2.63
N ASP A 193 2.83 -36.92 2.43
CA ASP A 193 3.49 -38.00 3.18
C ASP A 193 5.00 -37.99 2.93
N LYS A 194 5.78 -37.94 4.02
CA LYS A 194 7.25 -37.88 3.99
C LYS A 194 7.89 -39.04 3.21
N ARG A 195 7.17 -40.15 3.01
CA ARG A 195 7.60 -41.33 2.23
C ARG A 195 7.66 -41.08 0.72
N ILE A 196 6.96 -40.05 0.22
CA ILE A 196 6.89 -39.71 -1.21
C ILE A 196 8.14 -38.92 -1.64
N TRP A 197 8.84 -38.31 -0.68
CA TRP A 197 9.99 -37.43 -0.95
C TRP A 197 11.33 -38.13 -0.73
N PRO A 198 12.36 -37.80 -1.52
CA PRO A 198 13.72 -38.27 -1.24
C PRO A 198 14.13 -37.94 0.20
N LYS A 199 14.81 -38.86 0.90
CA LYS A 199 15.24 -38.67 2.31
C LYS A 199 16.05 -37.39 2.59
N LYS A 200 16.62 -36.77 1.56
CA LYS A 200 17.33 -35.48 1.66
C LYS A 200 16.39 -34.26 1.82
N TRP A 201 15.09 -34.43 1.55
CA TRP A 201 14.08 -33.37 1.49
C TRP A 201 13.02 -33.54 2.59
N SER A 202 12.91 -34.72 3.20
CA SER A 202 12.07 -34.99 4.37
C SER A 202 12.87 -34.80 5.66
N HIS A 203 12.82 -33.59 6.23
CA HIS A 203 13.21 -33.33 7.62
C HIS A 203 12.01 -33.50 8.55
#